data_AF-E2AMQ0-F1
#
_entry.id   AF-E2AMQ0-F1
#
_cell.length_a   1.000
_cell.length_b   1.000
_cell.length_c   1.000
_cell.angle_alpha   90.00
_cell.angle_beta   90.00
_cell.angle_gamma   90.00
#
_symmetry.space_group_name_H-M   'P 1'
#
loop_
_entity.id
_entity.type
_entity.pdbx_description
1 polymer ?
#
loop_
_entity_poly.entity_id
_entity_poly.type
_entity_poly.pdbx_seq_one_letter_code
_entity_poly.pdbx_strand_id
1 'polypeptide(L)'
;VRHNQYDSRKSSTYIVNDTKIHLPYIAINVSGFLSTDTVNVAGLNVQNQTFAEVTNVSKVKAFAAAEYDGFLGLSYSNMSVNGVTNIFDNMIKQGLVSSPIFSFYLNRDSSAELGGEFILGGSDPAHYDGNFTYIPVTRKGFWQFTMDNIIINDHILCVESCQAIADTGASHICGPKSDITKINKLIGTINVDGDERVNCSRISELPTIRFILGDKVFNLIGKDYIIQVSAIGTTYMAACGLEASRRNSMHSTESEDDFNDNVVKVMAQFAVEMMSVLDKMIARSFVTSKPYKDSSNETGGEFILGGSDPDHYEGDFTYLSILHKEQWQFNMDTVIINDHILCEEGCLAIADTGSSDISGPISDITYINKFIGTFNVNGQERVNCSRISELPTISFILDNVAFDLTGKDYVVQALYNETYTICTSRFRGIAWFKFEWILGVPFIGRYYTEFNVESELVGFALMK
;
A
#
# COMPACT_ATOMS: atom_id res chain seq x y z
N VAL A 1 10.40 -12.76 22.32
CA VAL A 1 10.58 -12.00 21.06
C VAL A 1 12.06 -11.63 20.98
N ARG A 2 12.76 -11.95 19.89
CA ARG A 2 14.21 -11.68 19.72
C ARG A 2 14.41 -10.28 19.09
N HIS A 3 13.81 -9.27 19.71
CA HIS A 3 13.90 -7.86 19.28
C HIS A 3 14.16 -6.98 20.50
N ASN A 4 14.81 -5.85 20.26
CA ASN A 4 14.96 -4.83 21.28
C ASN A 4 13.60 -4.20 21.59
N GLN A 5 13.37 -3.90 22.87
CA GLN A 5 12.12 -3.30 23.34
C GLN A 5 12.44 -1.99 24.04
N TYR A 6 11.64 -0.98 23.73
CA TYR A 6 11.66 0.28 24.45
C TYR A 6 11.02 0.09 25.84
N ASP A 7 11.65 0.62 26.89
CA ASP A 7 11.15 0.59 28.27
C ASP A 7 11.10 2.02 28.80
N SER A 8 9.92 2.64 28.69
CA SER A 8 9.68 4.04 29.07
C SER A 8 10.05 4.36 30.52
N ARG A 9 10.01 3.37 31.42
CA ARG A 9 10.36 3.53 32.84
C ARG A 9 11.85 3.79 33.07
N LYS A 10 12.70 3.48 32.07
CA LYS A 10 14.14 3.69 32.14
C LYS A 10 14.58 5.00 31.48
N SER A 11 13.69 5.70 30.80
CA SER A 11 14.00 6.96 30.14
C SER A 11 13.64 8.15 31.03
N SER A 12 14.61 9.04 31.24
CA SER A 12 14.39 10.30 31.97
C SER A 12 13.73 11.38 31.13
N THR A 13 13.71 11.22 29.80
CA THR A 13 13.12 12.17 28.84
C THR A 13 11.77 11.72 28.30
N TYR A 14 11.31 10.54 28.73
CA TYR A 14 9.99 10.03 28.38
C TYR A 14 8.88 10.95 28.85
N ILE A 15 7.97 11.25 27.94
CA ILE A 15 6.73 11.97 28.15
C ILE A 15 5.59 11.04 27.77
N VAL A 16 4.71 10.79 28.73
CA VAL A 16 3.54 9.94 28.53
C VAL A 16 2.66 10.48 27.42
N ASN A 17 2.35 9.58 26.50
CA ASN A 17 1.26 9.69 25.55
C ASN A 17 0.62 8.28 25.62
N ASP A 18 -0.69 8.20 25.75
CA ASP A 18 -1.42 6.91 25.89
C ASP A 18 -2.46 6.78 24.78
N THR A 19 -2.29 7.58 23.73
CA THR A 19 -3.20 7.60 22.58
C THR A 19 -3.05 6.28 21.84
N LYS A 20 -4.09 5.44 21.91
CA LYS A 20 -4.12 4.15 21.23
C LYS A 20 -4.07 4.33 19.72
N ILE A 21 -3.33 3.44 19.06
CA ILE A 21 -3.24 3.41 17.60
C ILE A 21 -3.55 2.01 17.07
N HIS A 22 -4.19 2.00 15.91
CA HIS A 22 -4.37 0.83 15.08
C HIS A 22 -3.93 1.19 13.68
N LEU A 23 -2.87 0.54 13.21
CA LEU A 23 -2.25 0.77 11.91
C LEU A 23 -2.46 -0.45 11.02
N PRO A 24 -3.28 -0.37 9.98
CA PRO A 24 -3.20 -1.32 8.89
C PRO A 24 -1.95 -0.98 8.07
N TYR A 25 -0.83 -1.67 8.33
CA TYR A 25 0.41 -1.50 7.57
C TYR A 25 0.56 -2.64 6.56
N ILE A 26 0.30 -2.35 5.29
CA ILE A 26 0.30 -3.34 4.19
C ILE A 26 -0.64 -4.51 4.52
N ALA A 27 -0.09 -5.70 4.78
CA ALA A 27 -0.80 -6.93 5.09
C ALA A 27 -0.64 -7.30 6.58
N ILE A 28 -0.19 -6.37 7.42
CA ILE A 28 0.05 -6.52 8.85
C ILE A 28 -0.76 -5.46 9.60
N ASN A 29 -1.63 -5.90 10.50
CA ASN A 29 -2.25 -5.05 11.51
C ASN A 29 -1.31 -4.88 12.69
N VAL A 30 -0.97 -3.65 13.01
CA VAL A 30 -0.17 -3.27 14.17
C VAL A 30 -1.06 -2.48 15.12
N SER A 31 -1.01 -2.79 16.41
CA SER A 31 -1.66 -2.00 17.46
C SER A 31 -0.72 -1.66 18.59
N GLY A 32 -0.98 -0.54 19.23
CA GLY A 32 -0.11 0.00 20.26
C GLY A 32 -0.65 1.30 20.83
N PHE A 33 0.25 2.10 21.36
CA PHE A 33 -0.04 3.47 21.80
C PHE A 33 1.14 4.37 21.43
N LEU A 34 0.88 5.68 21.31
CA LEU A 34 1.92 6.66 21.04
C LEU A 34 2.68 6.98 22.32
N SER A 35 3.99 7.13 22.27
CA SER A 35 4.85 7.65 23.35
C SER A 35 5.70 8.79 22.83
N THR A 36 6.18 9.68 23.71
CA THR A 36 7.09 10.77 23.31
C THR A 36 8.38 10.69 24.08
N ASP A 37 9.52 10.80 23.39
CA ASP A 37 10.85 10.78 24.02
C ASP A 37 11.87 11.52 23.14
N THR A 38 13.11 11.61 23.61
CA THR A 38 14.26 11.93 22.76
C THR A 38 14.64 10.72 21.92
N VAL A 39 14.70 10.89 20.59
CA VAL A 39 15.18 9.85 19.67
C VAL A 39 16.54 10.27 19.11
N ASN A 40 17.55 9.43 19.27
CA ASN A 40 18.85 9.64 18.65
C ASN A 40 18.90 8.96 17.27
N VAL A 41 19.23 9.73 16.24
CA VAL A 41 19.49 9.19 14.88
C VAL A 41 20.81 9.75 14.40
N ALA A 42 21.76 8.89 14.06
CA ALA A 42 23.09 9.29 13.58
C ALA A 42 23.79 10.33 14.48
N GLY A 43 23.61 10.25 15.81
CA GLY A 43 24.17 11.20 16.77
C GLY A 43 23.35 12.47 17.00
N LEU A 44 22.27 12.69 16.25
CA LEU A 44 21.36 13.82 16.42
C LEU A 44 20.26 13.47 17.43
N ASN A 45 20.17 14.24 18.52
CA ASN A 45 19.15 14.06 19.56
C ASN A 45 17.88 14.85 19.21
N VAL A 46 16.91 14.19 18.59
CA VAL A 46 15.61 14.79 18.27
C VAL A 46 14.74 14.79 19.52
N GLN A 47 14.52 15.98 20.09
CA GLN A 47 13.72 16.16 21.30
C GLN A 47 12.23 16.03 20.99
N ASN A 48 11.44 15.58 21.98
CA ASN A 48 9.98 15.50 21.89
C ASN A 48 9.47 14.75 20.64
N GLN A 49 10.17 13.70 20.22
CA GLN A 49 9.72 12.87 19.11
C GLN A 49 8.63 11.92 19.61
N THR A 50 7.42 12.04 19.04
CA THR A 50 6.35 11.07 19.27
C THR A 50 6.49 9.88 18.34
N PHE A 51 6.41 8.66 18.86
CA PHE A 51 6.49 7.40 18.10
C PHE A 51 5.53 6.35 18.66
N ALA A 52 5.36 5.24 17.97
CA ALA A 52 4.48 4.16 18.39
C ALA A 52 5.20 3.10 19.22
N GLU A 53 4.72 2.82 20.43
CA GLU A 53 5.03 1.59 21.16
C GLU A 53 4.08 0.48 20.70
N VAL A 54 4.64 -0.50 19.99
CA VAL A 54 3.87 -1.60 19.43
C VAL A 54 3.67 -2.69 20.49
N THR A 55 2.40 -2.99 20.78
CA THR A 55 2.02 -4.02 21.76
C THR A 55 1.50 -5.31 21.10
N ASN A 56 1.02 -5.22 19.86
CA ASN A 56 0.56 -6.36 19.10
C ASN A 56 0.80 -6.16 17.60
N VAL A 57 1.18 -7.24 16.92
CA VAL A 57 1.43 -7.32 15.49
C VAL A 57 0.79 -8.59 14.96
N SER A 58 -0.12 -8.48 13.99
CA SER A 58 -0.62 -9.66 13.26
C SER A 58 0.53 -10.29 12.46
N LYS A 59 0.51 -11.61 12.23
CA LYS A 59 1.60 -12.33 11.51
C LYS A 59 2.96 -12.28 12.23
N VAL A 60 2.94 -12.57 13.54
CA VAL A 60 4.10 -12.61 14.46
C VAL A 60 5.33 -13.33 13.89
N LYS A 61 5.16 -14.39 13.08
CA LYS A 61 6.27 -15.16 12.51
C LYS A 61 7.13 -14.35 11.53
N ALA A 62 6.52 -13.50 10.71
CA ALA A 62 7.25 -12.67 9.75
C ALA A 62 8.07 -11.59 10.46
N PHE A 63 7.46 -10.93 11.46
CA PHE A 63 8.15 -9.95 12.28
C PHE A 63 9.28 -10.60 13.10
N ALA A 64 9.04 -11.76 13.70
CA ALA A 64 10.04 -12.46 14.52
C ALA A 64 11.29 -12.96 13.74
N ALA A 65 11.21 -13.02 12.41
CA ALA A 65 12.34 -13.38 11.55
C ALA A 65 13.11 -12.15 11.05
N ALA A 66 12.60 -10.93 11.26
CA ALA A 66 13.26 -9.71 10.82
C ALA A 66 14.54 -9.44 11.63
N GLU A 67 15.54 -8.86 10.98
CA GLU A 67 16.77 -8.40 11.66
C GLU A 67 16.62 -7.00 12.25
N TYR A 68 15.56 -6.27 11.90
CA TYR A 68 15.24 -4.94 12.40
C TYR A 68 14.16 -4.99 13.50
N ASP A 69 14.18 -4.02 14.40
CA ASP A 69 13.24 -3.93 15.54
C ASP A 69 11.98 -3.10 15.25
N GLY A 70 12.00 -2.27 14.19
CA GLY A 70 10.91 -1.37 13.87
C GLY A 70 11.15 -0.58 12.58
N PHE A 71 10.26 0.38 12.33
CA PHE A 71 10.29 1.23 11.14
C PHE A 71 10.45 2.70 11.51
N LEU A 72 11.26 3.42 10.72
CA LEU A 72 11.40 4.87 10.80
C LEU A 72 10.80 5.48 9.53
N GLY A 73 9.61 6.07 9.65
CA GLY A 73 8.89 6.66 8.53
C GLY A 73 9.46 8.02 8.13
N LEU A 74 9.80 8.17 6.85
CA LEU A 74 10.34 9.41 6.24
C LEU A 74 9.40 10.04 5.21
N SER A 75 8.17 9.55 5.13
CA SER A 75 7.09 10.17 4.35
C SER A 75 6.59 11.45 5.02
N TYR A 76 5.83 12.26 4.27
CA TYR A 76 5.28 13.51 4.77
C TYR A 76 4.34 13.28 5.97
N SER A 77 4.39 14.18 6.96
CA SER A 77 3.62 14.06 8.20
C SER A 77 2.09 14.02 8.02
N ASN A 78 1.55 14.45 6.87
CA ASN A 78 0.12 14.36 6.59
C ASN A 78 -0.37 12.91 6.42
N MET A 79 0.54 11.95 6.23
CA MET A 79 0.25 10.51 6.22
C MET A 79 0.40 9.86 7.61
N SER A 80 0.95 10.58 8.59
CA SER A 80 1.12 10.07 9.93
C SER A 80 -0.22 9.86 10.62
N VAL A 81 -0.36 8.73 11.30
CA VAL A 81 -1.55 8.49 12.11
C VAL A 81 -1.66 9.53 13.21
N ASN A 82 -2.87 10.05 13.38
CA ASN A 82 -3.21 11.16 14.27
C ASN A 82 -2.41 12.46 14.00
N GLY A 83 -1.84 12.63 12.81
CA GLY A 83 -1.10 13.84 12.43
C GLY A 83 0.22 14.04 13.19
N VAL A 84 0.80 12.97 13.74
CA VAL A 84 2.09 13.02 14.44
C VAL A 84 3.18 13.55 13.51
N THR A 85 3.95 14.52 13.97
CA THR A 85 5.08 15.06 13.21
C THR A 85 6.15 13.98 13.03
N ASN A 86 6.55 13.73 11.79
CA ASN A 86 7.61 12.79 11.46
C ASN A 86 8.96 13.27 12.02
N ILE A 87 9.92 12.35 12.13
CA ILE A 87 11.19 12.64 12.80
C ILE A 87 12.06 13.66 12.06
N PHE A 88 12.03 13.65 10.74
CA PHE A 88 12.85 14.54 9.94
C PHE A 88 12.32 15.98 9.97
N ASP A 89 11.00 16.17 9.97
CA ASP A 89 10.34 17.46 10.19
C ASP A 89 10.73 18.04 11.55
N ASN A 90 10.83 17.20 12.59
CA ASN A 90 11.31 17.62 13.90
C ASN A 90 12.80 17.98 13.88
N MET A 91 13.65 17.24 13.15
CA MET A 91 15.06 17.61 12.95
C MET A 91 15.20 18.98 12.28
N ILE A 92 14.41 19.25 11.23
CA ILE A 92 14.39 20.55 10.54
C ILE A 92 13.93 21.65 11.50
N LYS A 93 12.79 21.46 12.19
CA LYS A 93 12.23 22.44 13.15
C LYS A 93 13.20 22.77 14.29
N GLN A 94 14.01 21.80 14.71
CA GLN A 94 14.99 21.96 15.77
C GLN A 94 16.36 22.44 15.28
N GLY A 95 16.55 22.62 13.96
CA GLY A 95 17.81 23.06 13.37
C GLY A 95 18.95 22.03 13.52
N LEU A 96 18.61 20.74 13.58
CA LEU A 96 19.58 19.65 13.77
C LEU A 96 20.30 19.23 12.49
N VAL A 97 19.77 19.61 11.33
CA VAL A 97 20.32 19.29 10.00
C VAL A 97 20.72 20.57 9.27
N SER A 98 21.82 20.51 8.51
CA SER A 98 22.34 21.64 7.72
C SER A 98 21.42 22.06 6.58
N SER A 99 20.61 21.13 6.07
CA SER A 99 19.64 21.37 5.01
C SER A 99 18.44 20.43 5.19
N PRO A 100 17.25 20.80 4.70
CA PRO A 100 16.04 19.97 4.79
C PRO A 100 16.03 18.86 3.72
N ILE A 101 17.15 18.16 3.62
CA ILE A 101 17.44 17.12 2.63
C ILE A 101 17.89 15.86 3.35
N PHE A 102 17.48 14.70 2.87
CA PHE A 102 18.11 13.43 3.22
C PHE A 102 18.32 12.57 1.99
N SER A 103 19.27 11.65 2.04
CA SER A 103 19.60 10.83 0.88
C SER A 103 20.02 9.41 1.24
N PHE A 104 19.96 8.55 0.22
CA PHE A 104 20.26 7.13 0.36
C PHE A 104 21.27 6.67 -0.69
N TYR A 105 22.30 6.00 -0.18
CA TYR A 105 23.14 5.07 -0.91
C TYR A 105 22.77 3.65 -0.46
N LEU A 106 22.38 2.77 -1.38
CA LEU A 106 22.07 1.37 -1.06
C LEU A 106 23.03 0.49 -1.84
N ASN A 107 23.97 -0.14 -1.15
CA ASN A 107 24.93 -1.02 -1.78
C ASN A 107 24.24 -2.29 -2.24
N ARG A 108 24.44 -2.63 -3.52
CA ARG A 108 23.84 -3.80 -4.16
C ARG A 108 24.70 -5.04 -4.06
N ASP A 109 25.96 -4.89 -3.67
CA ASP A 109 26.84 -6.01 -3.41
C ASP A 109 26.53 -6.58 -2.01
N SER A 110 25.81 -7.70 -1.98
CA SER A 110 25.46 -8.40 -0.74
C SER A 110 26.67 -8.95 0.01
N SER A 111 27.86 -8.97 -0.61
CA SER A 111 29.12 -9.38 0.03
C SER A 111 29.92 -8.21 0.60
N ALA A 112 29.51 -6.97 0.31
CA ALA A 112 30.19 -5.79 0.82
C ALA A 112 29.94 -5.59 2.33
N GLU A 113 30.96 -5.11 3.04
CA GLU A 113 30.85 -4.79 4.46
C GLU A 113 29.89 -3.62 4.71
N LEU A 114 29.88 -2.63 3.82
CA LEU A 114 28.96 -1.49 3.88
C LEU A 114 27.74 -1.78 3.01
N GLY A 115 26.60 -2.08 3.63
CA GLY A 115 25.33 -2.33 2.95
C GLY A 115 24.64 -1.07 2.39
N GLY A 116 25.01 0.11 2.86
CA GLY A 116 24.46 1.39 2.42
C GLY A 116 24.74 2.52 3.41
N GLU A 117 24.31 3.72 3.05
CA GLU A 117 24.43 4.92 3.88
C GLU A 117 23.15 5.77 3.77
N PHE A 118 22.68 6.25 4.92
CA PHE A 118 21.59 7.20 5.05
C PHE A 118 22.14 8.51 5.59
N ILE A 119 22.01 9.58 4.81
CA ILE A 119 22.59 10.89 5.13
C ILE A 119 21.48 11.87 5.47
N LEU A 120 21.65 12.58 6.57
CA LEU A 120 20.77 13.67 7.02
C LEU A 120 21.45 15.01 6.77
N GLY A 121 20.80 15.88 6.01
CA GLY A 121 21.27 17.25 5.75
C GLY A 121 22.10 17.44 4.47
N GLY A 122 22.17 16.44 3.58
CA GLY A 122 22.90 16.53 2.33
C GLY A 122 23.06 15.18 1.63
N SER A 123 24.05 15.08 0.75
CA SER A 123 24.44 13.87 0.01
C SER A 123 25.96 13.74 -0.07
N ASP A 124 26.48 12.53 -0.36
CA ASP A 124 27.92 12.28 -0.50
C ASP A 124 28.30 12.10 -1.99
N PRO A 125 29.05 13.06 -2.59
CA PRO A 125 29.55 12.97 -3.96
C PRO A 125 30.45 11.77 -4.26
N ALA A 126 30.99 11.10 -3.23
CA ALA A 126 31.75 9.86 -3.41
C ALA A 126 30.89 8.70 -3.91
N HIS A 127 29.56 8.75 -3.73
CA HIS A 127 28.63 7.67 -4.04
C HIS A 127 27.83 7.83 -5.34
N TYR A 128 27.98 8.95 -6.05
CA TYR A 128 27.28 9.17 -7.32
C TYR A 128 28.12 9.87 -8.39
N ASP A 129 27.76 9.65 -9.65
CA ASP A 129 28.31 10.29 -10.84
C ASP A 129 27.31 11.27 -11.47
N GLY A 130 27.84 12.37 -12.01
CA GLY A 130 27.06 13.39 -12.70
C GLY A 130 26.24 14.28 -11.76
N ASN A 131 25.19 14.89 -12.31
CA ASN A 131 24.28 15.77 -11.57
C ASN A 131 22.96 15.05 -11.29
N PHE A 132 22.32 15.43 -10.19
CA PHE A 132 20.95 15.02 -9.91
C PHE A 132 19.98 15.52 -11.00
N THR A 133 19.04 14.65 -11.34
CA THR A 133 17.79 15.04 -12.01
C THR A 133 16.73 15.17 -10.94
N TYR A 134 16.27 16.39 -10.71
CA TYR A 134 15.21 16.66 -9.74
C TYR A 134 13.84 16.66 -10.40
N ILE A 135 12.89 15.97 -9.77
CA ILE A 135 11.51 15.85 -10.23
C ILE A 135 10.60 16.38 -9.11
N PRO A 136 9.63 17.25 -9.42
CA PRO A 136 8.70 17.79 -8.43
C PRO A 136 7.78 16.71 -7.87
N VAL A 137 7.57 16.79 -6.56
CA VAL A 137 6.57 16.00 -5.86
C VAL A 137 5.18 16.46 -6.30
N THR A 138 4.35 15.54 -6.77
CA THR A 138 3.02 15.84 -7.32
C THR A 138 1.95 15.92 -6.24
N ARG A 139 2.08 15.10 -5.19
CA ARG A 139 1.16 15.08 -4.05
C ARG A 139 1.89 14.75 -2.77
N LYS A 140 1.83 15.67 -1.80
CA LYS A 140 2.36 15.45 -0.45
C LYS A 140 1.66 14.28 0.22
N GLY A 141 2.45 13.31 0.63
CA GLY A 141 2.02 12.13 1.36
C GLY A 141 3.13 11.10 1.28
N PHE A 142 3.30 10.56 0.07
CA PHE A 142 4.51 9.84 -0.31
C PHE A 142 5.48 10.78 -1.01
N TRP A 143 6.68 10.28 -1.27
CA TRP A 143 7.60 10.87 -2.24
C TRP A 143 7.14 10.50 -3.66
N GLN A 144 5.96 11.04 -4.02
CA GLN A 144 5.24 10.77 -5.25
C GLN A 144 5.60 11.79 -6.33
N PHE A 145 5.84 11.33 -7.56
CA PHE A 145 6.15 12.16 -8.72
C PHE A 145 5.55 11.58 -10.00
N THR A 146 5.52 12.39 -11.06
CA THR A 146 5.13 11.93 -12.41
C THR A 146 6.31 11.22 -13.07
N MET A 147 6.03 10.05 -13.63
CA MET A 147 6.92 9.30 -14.53
C MET A 147 6.37 9.40 -15.94
N ASP A 148 7.22 9.76 -16.90
CA ASP A 148 6.78 10.10 -18.25
C ASP A 148 6.39 8.86 -19.05
N ASN A 149 7.20 7.80 -18.99
CA ASN A 149 6.90 6.49 -19.55
C ASN A 149 7.95 5.45 -19.13
N ILE A 150 7.67 4.18 -19.41
CA ILE A 150 8.62 3.07 -19.31
C ILE A 150 8.78 2.45 -20.69
N ILE A 151 10.02 2.24 -21.13
CA ILE A 151 10.32 1.63 -22.42
C ILE A 151 11.16 0.36 -22.21
N ILE A 152 10.66 -0.76 -22.73
CA ILE A 152 11.38 -2.03 -22.79
C ILE A 152 11.31 -2.56 -24.22
N ASN A 153 12.48 -2.80 -24.83
CA ASN A 153 12.60 -3.03 -26.27
C ASN A 153 11.87 -1.92 -27.06
N ASP A 154 10.91 -2.29 -27.91
CA ASP A 154 10.07 -1.38 -28.70
C ASP A 154 8.69 -1.10 -28.07
N HIS A 155 8.46 -1.54 -26.83
CA HIS A 155 7.20 -1.35 -26.12
C HIS A 155 7.27 -0.16 -25.17
N ILE A 156 6.27 0.71 -25.25
CA ILE A 156 6.07 1.85 -24.34
C ILE A 156 4.90 1.49 -23.41
N LEU A 157 5.15 1.59 -22.11
CA LEU A 157 4.19 1.46 -21.02
C LEU A 157 4.05 2.83 -20.36
N CYS A 158 2.98 3.07 -19.61
CA CYS A 158 2.74 4.39 -19.00
C CYS A 158 2.73 5.50 -20.09
N VAL A 159 1.93 5.30 -21.15
CA VAL A 159 1.96 6.12 -22.39
C VAL A 159 1.52 7.57 -22.16
N GLU A 160 0.58 7.80 -21.24
CA GLU A 160 0.06 9.14 -20.90
C GLU A 160 0.72 9.72 -19.65
N SER A 161 1.92 9.26 -19.29
CA SER A 161 2.52 9.40 -17.97
C SER A 161 1.73 8.68 -16.86
N CYS A 162 2.38 8.45 -15.73
CA CYS A 162 1.82 7.74 -14.59
C CYS A 162 2.42 8.28 -13.30
N GLN A 163 1.77 7.99 -12.17
CA GLN A 163 2.28 8.36 -10.86
C GLN A 163 3.17 7.25 -10.30
N ALA A 164 4.34 7.63 -9.81
CA ALA A 164 5.30 6.75 -9.17
C ALA A 164 5.66 7.27 -7.77
N ILE A 165 6.07 6.38 -6.87
CA ILE A 165 6.72 6.75 -5.60
C ILE A 165 8.13 6.19 -5.55
N ALA A 166 9.06 6.93 -4.94
CA ALA A 166 10.34 6.36 -4.50
C ALA A 166 10.18 5.82 -3.08
N ASP A 167 10.36 4.52 -2.89
CA ASP A 167 10.13 3.86 -1.61
C ASP A 167 11.32 2.96 -1.22
N THR A 168 12.13 3.44 -0.27
CA THR A 168 13.27 2.70 0.27
C THR A 168 12.85 1.47 1.09
N GLY A 169 11.58 1.38 1.51
CA GLY A 169 11.01 0.23 2.19
C GLY A 169 10.47 -0.85 1.26
N ALA A 170 10.41 -0.58 -0.06
CA ALA A 170 9.95 -1.54 -1.05
C ALA A 170 11.12 -2.35 -1.62
N SER A 171 11.07 -3.67 -1.48
CA SER A 171 12.10 -4.58 -2.00
C SER A 171 12.02 -4.80 -3.52
N HIS A 172 10.90 -4.46 -4.15
CA HIS A 172 10.62 -4.68 -5.57
C HIS A 172 10.23 -3.36 -6.25
N ILE A 173 10.34 -3.33 -7.58
CA ILE A 173 9.60 -2.37 -8.39
C ILE A 173 8.20 -2.93 -8.59
N CYS A 174 7.19 -2.21 -8.12
CA CYS A 174 5.80 -2.63 -8.25
C CYS A 174 5.10 -1.78 -9.30
N GLY A 175 4.21 -2.38 -10.08
CA GLY A 175 3.46 -1.69 -11.13
C GLY A 175 2.10 -2.34 -11.41
N PRO A 176 1.27 -1.76 -12.30
CA PRO A 176 0.02 -2.36 -12.71
C PRO A 176 0.23 -3.79 -13.22
N LYS A 177 -0.65 -4.72 -12.81
CA LYS A 177 -0.53 -6.14 -13.16
C LYS A 177 -0.39 -6.38 -14.67
N SER A 178 -1.15 -5.64 -15.49
CA SER A 178 -1.10 -5.73 -16.95
C SER A 178 0.29 -5.38 -17.49
N ASP A 179 0.93 -4.35 -16.96
CA ASP A 179 2.24 -3.89 -17.41
C ASP A 179 3.38 -4.76 -16.88
N ILE A 180 3.34 -5.16 -15.60
CA ILE A 180 4.34 -6.09 -15.05
C ILE A 180 4.28 -7.44 -15.77
N THR A 181 3.08 -7.94 -16.10
CA THR A 181 2.94 -9.17 -16.88
C THR A 181 3.57 -9.04 -18.28
N LYS A 182 3.39 -7.88 -18.95
CA LYS A 182 4.06 -7.61 -20.23
C LYS A 182 5.58 -7.57 -20.08
N ILE A 183 6.09 -6.87 -19.07
CA ILE A 183 7.53 -6.77 -18.83
C ILE A 183 8.13 -8.16 -18.56
N ASN A 184 7.53 -8.94 -17.67
CA ASN A 184 7.99 -10.30 -17.33
C ASN A 184 7.99 -11.22 -18.56
N LYS A 185 6.97 -11.12 -19.42
CA LYS A 185 6.93 -11.84 -20.70
C LYS A 185 8.06 -11.41 -21.65
N LEU A 186 8.41 -10.13 -21.70
CA LEU A 186 9.49 -9.60 -22.54
C LEU A 186 10.89 -9.96 -22.00
N ILE A 187 11.04 -10.06 -20.68
CA ILE A 187 12.23 -10.59 -20.02
C ILE A 187 12.36 -12.10 -20.30
N GLY A 188 11.23 -12.80 -20.45
CA GLY A 188 11.19 -14.25 -20.62
C GLY A 188 11.29 -14.99 -19.29
N THR A 189 10.61 -14.47 -18.26
CA THR A 189 10.51 -15.14 -16.96
C THR A 189 9.68 -16.42 -17.04
N ILE A 190 9.89 -17.31 -16.08
CA ILE A 190 9.02 -18.45 -15.83
C ILE A 190 8.42 -18.31 -14.43
N ASN A 191 7.12 -18.55 -14.33
CA ASN A 191 6.43 -18.54 -13.05
C ASN A 191 6.67 -19.87 -12.31
N VAL A 192 7.29 -19.81 -11.15
CA VAL A 192 7.53 -20.96 -10.26
C VAL A 192 6.91 -20.61 -8.91
N ASP A 193 5.84 -21.33 -8.54
CA ASP A 193 5.08 -21.11 -7.30
C ASP A 193 4.56 -19.68 -7.11
N GLY A 194 4.31 -18.97 -8.21
CA GLY A 194 3.87 -17.58 -8.23
C GLY A 194 4.99 -16.55 -8.17
N ASP A 195 6.26 -16.97 -8.15
CA ASP A 195 7.41 -16.09 -8.33
C ASP A 195 7.87 -16.12 -9.78
N GLU A 196 8.14 -14.94 -10.34
CA GLU A 196 8.71 -14.82 -11.67
C GLU A 196 10.23 -15.00 -11.59
N ARG A 197 10.75 -15.98 -12.32
CA ARG A 197 12.16 -16.37 -12.24
C ARG A 197 12.84 -16.36 -13.61
N VAL A 198 14.14 -16.10 -13.63
CA VAL A 198 15.00 -16.17 -14.83
C VAL A 198 16.20 -17.07 -14.59
N ASN A 199 16.76 -17.63 -15.66
CA ASN A 199 18.04 -18.36 -15.57
C ASN A 199 19.18 -17.38 -15.29
N CYS A 200 19.93 -17.58 -14.20
CA CYS A 200 21.02 -16.71 -13.77
C CYS A 200 22.09 -16.51 -14.86
N SER A 201 22.33 -17.51 -15.70
CA SER A 201 23.34 -17.45 -16.77
C SER A 201 23.00 -16.42 -17.85
N ARG A 202 21.72 -16.04 -17.97
CA ARG A 202 21.21 -15.11 -18.99
C ARG A 202 21.05 -13.68 -18.49
N ILE A 203 21.42 -13.38 -17.23
CA ILE A 203 21.23 -12.03 -16.63
C ILE A 203 21.88 -10.93 -17.49
N SER A 204 23.05 -11.22 -18.07
CA SER A 204 23.77 -10.26 -18.93
C SER A 204 23.10 -10.02 -20.30
N GLU A 205 22.19 -10.90 -20.71
CA GLU A 205 21.46 -10.85 -21.99
C GLU A 205 20.05 -10.24 -21.85
N LEU A 206 19.59 -9.97 -20.62
CA LEU A 206 18.23 -9.49 -20.38
C LEU A 206 18.06 -8.05 -20.90
N PRO A 207 16.84 -7.68 -21.36
CA PRO A 207 16.59 -6.37 -21.94
C PRO A 207 16.82 -5.23 -20.95
N THR A 208 17.25 -4.07 -21.45
CA THR A 208 17.30 -2.85 -20.64
C THR A 208 15.89 -2.29 -20.48
N ILE A 209 15.49 -2.01 -19.24
CA ILE A 209 14.25 -1.29 -18.93
C ILE A 209 14.61 0.18 -18.75
N ARG A 210 13.97 1.05 -19.52
CA ARG A 210 14.23 2.49 -19.52
C ARG A 210 13.08 3.20 -18.84
N PHE A 211 13.33 3.83 -17.71
CA PHE A 211 12.37 4.70 -17.02
C PHE A 211 12.65 6.12 -17.46
N ILE A 212 11.63 6.84 -17.95
CA ILE A 212 11.77 8.24 -18.36
C ILE A 212 11.16 9.10 -17.26
N LEU A 213 11.99 9.93 -16.63
CA LEU A 213 11.60 10.81 -15.54
C LEU A 213 12.13 12.22 -15.81
N GLY A 214 11.22 13.19 -15.95
CA GLY A 214 11.60 14.59 -16.22
C GLY A 214 12.43 14.72 -17.50
N ASP A 215 12.01 14.04 -18.58
CA ASP A 215 12.70 13.98 -19.87
C ASP A 215 14.11 13.34 -19.83
N LYS A 216 14.49 12.70 -18.71
CA LYS A 216 15.77 11.99 -18.55
C LYS A 216 15.57 10.48 -18.53
N VAL A 217 16.53 9.76 -19.12
CA VAL A 217 16.50 8.31 -19.24
C VAL A 217 17.25 7.66 -18.08
N PHE A 218 16.57 6.79 -17.33
CA PHE A 218 17.11 5.96 -16.26
C PHE A 218 17.05 4.49 -16.69
N ASN A 219 18.20 3.93 -17.03
CA ASN A 219 18.35 2.54 -17.47
C ASN A 219 18.52 1.58 -16.28
N LEU A 220 17.74 0.51 -16.25
CA LEU A 220 18.03 -0.68 -15.46
C LEU A 220 18.42 -1.82 -16.41
N ILE A 221 19.61 -2.37 -16.22
CA ILE A 221 20.05 -3.57 -16.94
C ILE A 221 19.73 -4.84 -16.12
N GLY A 222 19.90 -6.04 -16.69
CA GLY A 222 19.50 -7.30 -16.04
C GLY A 222 19.96 -7.46 -14.58
N LYS A 223 21.21 -7.10 -14.26
CA LYS A 223 21.73 -7.16 -12.88
C LYS A 223 21.02 -6.19 -11.92
N ASP A 224 20.36 -5.17 -12.45
CA ASP A 224 19.74 -4.11 -11.68
C ASP A 224 18.31 -4.47 -11.21
N TYR A 225 17.60 -5.34 -11.94
CA TYR A 225 16.23 -5.75 -11.58
C TYR A 225 16.07 -7.25 -11.30
N ILE A 226 17.16 -8.02 -11.30
CA ILE A 226 17.16 -9.43 -10.90
C ILE A 226 17.80 -9.59 -9.53
N ILE A 227 17.12 -10.30 -8.64
CA ILE A 227 17.59 -10.65 -7.31
C ILE A 227 18.14 -12.08 -7.37
N GLN A 228 19.47 -12.19 -7.24
CA GLN A 228 20.12 -13.51 -7.19
C GLN A 228 19.91 -14.13 -5.82
N VAL A 229 19.37 -15.34 -5.80
CA VAL A 229 19.14 -16.11 -4.58
C VAL A 229 20.05 -17.33 -4.63
N SER A 230 21.01 -17.40 -3.72
CA SER A 230 21.93 -18.53 -3.63
C SER A 230 21.35 -19.60 -2.71
N ALA A 231 20.63 -20.58 -3.26
CA ALA A 231 20.33 -21.80 -2.53
C ALA A 231 21.56 -22.72 -2.52
N ILE A 232 21.83 -23.38 -1.38
CA ILE A 232 23.01 -24.23 -1.17
C ILE A 232 23.15 -25.24 -2.33
N GLY A 233 24.17 -25.03 -3.17
CA GLY A 233 24.67 -26.00 -4.16
C GLY A 233 24.14 -25.92 -5.60
N THR A 234 23.14 -25.08 -5.93
CA THR A 234 22.50 -25.14 -7.27
C THR A 234 21.99 -23.75 -7.73
N THR A 235 22.86 -22.92 -8.33
CA THR A 235 22.50 -21.61 -8.90
C THR A 235 21.89 -21.76 -10.30
N TYR A 236 20.58 -22.01 -10.42
CA TYR A 236 19.95 -22.13 -11.74
C TYR A 236 18.81 -21.15 -12.01
N MET A 237 18.24 -20.49 -10.98
CA MET A 237 17.15 -19.53 -11.17
C MET A 237 17.24 -18.37 -10.17
N ALA A 238 17.05 -17.13 -10.64
CA ALA A 238 17.00 -15.90 -9.84
C ALA A 238 15.59 -15.28 -9.89
N ALA A 239 15.18 -14.60 -8.83
CA ALA A 239 13.88 -13.94 -8.75
C ALA A 239 13.89 -12.60 -9.48
N CYS A 240 12.81 -12.28 -10.18
CA CYS A 240 12.64 -10.98 -10.80
C CYS A 240 12.17 -9.97 -9.74
N GLY A 241 12.88 -8.86 -9.57
CA GLY A 241 12.55 -7.77 -8.66
C GLY A 241 11.35 -6.93 -9.11
N LEU A 242 10.49 -7.46 -9.98
CA LEU A 242 9.31 -6.79 -10.54
C LEU A 242 8.05 -7.49 -10.04
N GLU A 243 7.19 -6.77 -9.35
CA GLU A 243 5.98 -7.33 -8.73
C GLU A 243 4.71 -6.67 -9.27
N ALA A 244 3.74 -7.49 -9.68
CA ALA A 244 2.42 -7.01 -10.03
C ALA A 244 1.70 -6.55 -8.76
N SER A 245 1.20 -5.31 -8.73
CA SER A 245 0.40 -4.83 -7.62
C SER A 245 -0.86 -5.70 -7.44
N ARG A 246 -0.88 -6.51 -6.37
CA ARG A 246 -2.04 -7.33 -6.00
C ARG A 246 -3.04 -6.50 -5.19
N ARG A 247 -3.64 -5.47 -5.79
CA ARG A 247 -4.82 -4.82 -5.20
C ARG A 247 -5.90 -4.53 -6.23
N ASN A 248 -6.07 -5.47 -7.16
CA ASN A 248 -7.24 -5.55 -8.02
C ASN A 248 -8.05 -6.80 -7.63
N SER A 249 -8.76 -6.72 -6.50
CA SER A 249 -9.96 -7.53 -6.20
C SER A 249 -10.56 -7.04 -4.88
N MET A 250 -11.76 -6.48 -4.92
CA MET A 250 -12.66 -6.50 -3.78
C MET A 250 -13.08 -7.96 -3.49
N HIS A 251 -13.35 -8.24 -2.22
CA HIS A 251 -13.82 -9.49 -1.60
C HIS A 251 -13.34 -10.84 -2.17
N SER A 252 -12.54 -11.56 -1.38
CA SER A 252 -12.98 -12.91 -1.01
C SER A 252 -13.45 -12.89 0.44
N THR A 253 -14.76 -13.05 0.63
CA THR A 253 -15.29 -13.64 1.85
C THR A 253 -14.94 -15.13 1.82
N GLU A 254 -13.70 -15.45 2.15
CA GLU A 254 -13.35 -16.80 2.59
C GLU A 254 -13.28 -16.76 4.11
N SER A 255 -14.11 -17.61 4.72
CA SER A 255 -14.12 -17.93 6.14
C SER A 255 -12.72 -18.01 6.75
N GLU A 256 -12.62 -17.60 8.01
CA GLU A 256 -11.42 -17.49 8.86
C GLU A 256 -10.54 -18.76 9.04
N ASP A 257 -10.55 -19.74 8.14
CA ASP A 257 -9.76 -20.97 8.29
C ASP A 257 -8.94 -21.41 7.05
N ASP A 258 -8.75 -20.59 6.00
CA ASP A 258 -7.86 -21.00 4.88
C ASP A 258 -7.00 -19.87 4.27
N PHE A 259 -6.38 -19.03 5.10
CA PHE A 259 -5.35 -18.08 4.66
C PHE A 259 -3.94 -18.61 4.92
N ASN A 260 -3.58 -19.69 4.23
CA ASN A 260 -2.20 -20.17 4.22
C ASN A 260 -1.47 -19.96 2.88
N ASP A 261 -2.07 -19.36 1.84
CA ASP A 261 -1.47 -19.48 0.49
C ASP A 261 -0.81 -18.20 -0.09
N ASN A 262 -0.93 -17.03 0.56
CA ASN A 262 -0.32 -15.79 0.02
C ASN A 262 0.56 -15.00 1.01
N VAL A 263 0.56 -15.37 2.28
CA VAL A 263 1.61 -14.96 3.25
C VAL A 263 2.81 -15.91 3.17
N VAL A 264 2.59 -17.10 2.61
CA VAL A 264 3.62 -18.09 2.31
C VAL A 264 4.61 -17.60 1.25
N LYS A 265 4.34 -16.57 0.42
CA LYS A 265 5.29 -16.16 -0.64
C LYS A 265 6.40 -15.20 -0.17
N VAL A 266 6.06 -14.21 0.66
CA VAL A 266 7.06 -13.35 1.31
C VAL A 266 7.81 -14.14 2.40
N MET A 267 7.12 -15.08 3.07
CA MET A 267 7.76 -16.05 3.93
C MET A 267 8.46 -17.16 3.14
N ALA A 268 8.17 -17.45 1.86
CA ALA A 268 8.84 -18.46 1.04
C ALA A 268 10.24 -18.00 0.68
N GLN A 269 10.44 -16.70 0.48
CA GLN A 269 11.76 -16.13 0.24
C GLN A 269 12.71 -16.35 1.45
N PHE A 270 12.18 -16.42 2.68
CA PHE A 270 12.93 -16.83 3.89
C PHE A 270 12.76 -18.31 4.27
N ALA A 271 11.67 -18.98 3.84
CA ALA A 271 11.37 -20.38 4.14
C ALA A 271 12.02 -21.32 3.13
N VAL A 272 12.51 -20.87 1.97
CA VAL A 272 13.40 -21.66 1.11
C VAL A 272 14.67 -22.06 1.87
N GLU A 273 15.12 -21.22 2.83
CA GLU A 273 16.24 -21.57 3.73
C GLU A 273 15.84 -22.53 4.87
N MET A 274 14.57 -22.58 5.28
CA MET A 274 14.08 -23.49 6.32
C MET A 274 13.42 -24.79 5.80
N MET A 275 12.95 -24.83 4.55
CA MET A 275 12.26 -25.97 3.94
C MET A 275 13.23 -27.08 3.50
N SER A 276 14.52 -26.77 3.35
CA SER A 276 15.59 -27.78 3.25
C SER A 276 15.69 -28.69 4.48
N VAL A 277 15.07 -28.32 5.62
CA VAL A 277 15.08 -29.12 6.85
C VAL A 277 13.76 -29.89 7.06
N LEU A 278 12.65 -29.50 6.42
CA LEU A 278 11.32 -30.09 6.67
C LEU A 278 10.84 -31.11 5.64
N ASP A 279 11.52 -31.29 4.51
CA ASP A 279 11.18 -32.28 3.46
C ASP A 279 11.42 -33.76 3.86
N LYS A 280 11.55 -34.04 5.17
CA LYS A 280 11.59 -35.39 5.74
C LYS A 280 10.29 -35.85 6.40
N MET A 281 9.18 -35.10 6.35
CA MET A 281 7.94 -35.53 7.03
C MET A 281 6.63 -35.30 6.25
N ILE A 282 6.28 -36.32 5.45
CA ILE A 282 4.96 -36.97 5.26
C ILE A 282 3.81 -36.24 4.53
N ALA A 283 3.33 -36.93 3.48
CA ALA A 283 2.15 -36.69 2.66
C ALA A 283 0.81 -37.19 3.26
N ARG A 284 -0.34 -36.59 2.86
CA ARG A 284 -1.57 -37.26 2.35
C ARG A 284 -2.77 -36.31 2.17
N SER A 285 -3.81 -36.84 1.53
CA SER A 285 -4.80 -36.28 0.60
C SER A 285 -6.28 -36.21 1.06
N PHE A 286 -7.10 -35.47 0.28
CA PHE A 286 -8.55 -35.56 -0.03
C PHE A 286 -9.62 -34.89 0.87
N VAL A 287 -10.51 -34.06 0.27
CA VAL A 287 -11.92 -34.32 -0.13
C VAL A 287 -12.67 -32.97 -0.31
N THR A 288 -13.42 -32.85 -1.41
CA THR A 288 -14.32 -31.74 -1.80
C THR A 288 -15.62 -31.69 -0.97
N SER A 289 -16.07 -30.50 -0.53
CA SER A 289 -17.41 -30.28 0.06
C SER A 289 -18.34 -29.48 -0.86
N LYS A 290 -19.62 -29.86 -0.82
CA LYS A 290 -20.77 -29.35 -1.60
C LYS A 290 -21.20 -27.93 -1.18
N PRO A 291 -21.93 -27.20 -2.05
CA PRO A 291 -22.44 -25.87 -1.73
C PRO A 291 -23.54 -25.86 -0.66
N TYR A 292 -23.51 -24.81 0.15
CA TYR A 292 -24.45 -24.50 1.23
C TYR A 292 -25.83 -24.11 0.68
N LYS A 293 -26.90 -24.63 1.30
CA LYS A 293 -28.28 -24.17 1.11
C LYS A 293 -28.65 -23.29 2.30
N ASP A 294 -28.90 -22.01 2.06
CA ASP A 294 -29.52 -21.14 3.05
C ASP A 294 -31.02 -21.48 3.19
N SER A 295 -31.54 -21.29 4.39
CA SER A 295 -32.86 -21.71 4.88
C SER A 295 -33.78 -20.54 5.21
N SER A 296 -33.48 -19.33 4.73
CA SER A 296 -34.41 -18.21 4.72
C SER A 296 -35.24 -18.24 3.44
N ASN A 297 -36.54 -18.01 3.57
CA ASN A 297 -37.49 -17.90 2.45
C ASN A 297 -37.39 -16.52 1.77
N GLU A 298 -36.18 -15.96 1.68
CA GLU A 298 -35.89 -14.70 1.00
C GLU A 298 -35.33 -15.03 -0.39
N THR A 299 -36.00 -14.54 -1.42
CA THR A 299 -35.48 -14.59 -2.78
C THR A 299 -34.16 -13.82 -2.81
N GLY A 300 -33.05 -14.51 -3.09
CA GLY A 300 -31.77 -13.86 -3.35
C GLY A 300 -31.84 -12.91 -4.55
N GLY A 301 -30.76 -12.17 -4.80
CA GLY A 301 -30.68 -11.28 -5.96
C GLY A 301 -30.74 -12.02 -7.31
N GLU A 302 -31.23 -11.35 -8.34
CA GLU A 302 -31.32 -11.87 -9.70
C GLU A 302 -30.17 -11.34 -10.57
N PHE A 303 -29.60 -12.21 -11.43
CA PHE A 303 -28.61 -11.82 -12.44
C PHE A 303 -29.19 -12.01 -13.84
N ILE A 304 -29.48 -10.89 -14.52
CA ILE A 304 -30.09 -10.88 -15.85
C ILE A 304 -29.01 -10.58 -16.90
N LEU A 305 -28.89 -11.46 -17.89
CA LEU A 305 -28.00 -11.25 -19.03
C LEU A 305 -28.80 -10.74 -20.24
N GLY A 306 -28.36 -9.61 -20.80
CA GLY A 306 -28.93 -9.05 -22.02
C GLY A 306 -30.12 -8.11 -21.84
N GLY A 307 -30.37 -7.62 -20.61
CA GLY A 307 -31.44 -6.66 -20.33
C GLY A 307 -31.53 -6.30 -18.85
N SER A 308 -32.63 -5.67 -18.48
CA SER A 308 -33.02 -5.31 -17.10
C SER A 308 -34.47 -5.72 -16.86
N ASP A 309 -34.85 -5.93 -15.60
CA ASP A 309 -36.25 -6.17 -15.20
C ASP A 309 -36.88 -4.87 -14.67
N PRO A 310 -37.89 -4.31 -15.35
CA PRO A 310 -38.62 -3.13 -14.90
C PRO A 310 -39.31 -3.27 -13.54
N ASP A 311 -39.54 -4.49 -13.06
CA ASP A 311 -40.13 -4.72 -11.73
C ASP A 311 -39.11 -4.47 -10.59
N HIS A 312 -37.83 -4.27 -10.92
CA HIS A 312 -36.72 -4.08 -9.98
C HIS A 312 -36.15 -2.65 -9.93
N TYR A 313 -36.68 -1.69 -10.69
CA TYR A 313 -36.24 -0.30 -10.63
C TYR A 313 -37.37 0.69 -10.92
N GLU A 314 -37.23 1.91 -10.41
CA GLU A 314 -38.11 3.03 -10.72
C GLU A 314 -37.33 4.10 -11.51
N GLY A 315 -37.97 4.70 -12.52
CA GLY A 315 -37.37 5.76 -13.33
C GLY A 315 -36.54 5.27 -14.51
N ASP A 316 -35.78 6.19 -15.10
CA ASP A 316 -34.91 5.94 -16.25
C ASP A 316 -33.47 5.65 -15.81
N PHE A 317 -32.74 4.89 -16.62
CA PHE A 317 -31.30 4.66 -16.40
C PHE A 317 -30.48 5.92 -16.70
N THR A 318 -29.64 6.33 -15.75
CA THR A 318 -28.54 7.26 -16.00
C THR A 318 -27.32 6.47 -16.51
N TYR A 319 -26.88 6.77 -17.73
CA TYR A 319 -25.72 6.12 -18.33
C TYR A 319 -24.48 7.01 -18.19
N LEU A 320 -23.45 6.47 -17.54
CA LEU A 320 -22.19 7.19 -17.30
C LEU A 320 -21.15 6.83 -18.36
N SER A 321 -20.36 7.82 -18.77
CA SER A 321 -19.23 7.59 -19.67
C SER A 321 -18.11 6.85 -18.94
N ILE A 322 -17.75 5.68 -19.46
CA ILE A 322 -16.66 4.87 -18.90
C ILE A 322 -15.31 5.40 -19.38
N LEU A 323 -14.46 5.77 -18.42
CA LEU A 323 -13.09 6.24 -18.64
C LEU A 323 -12.13 5.06 -18.86
N HIS A 324 -12.24 4.04 -18.00
CA HIS A 324 -11.41 2.83 -18.08
C HIS A 324 -12.29 1.58 -18.10
N LYS A 325 -12.36 0.93 -19.27
CA LYS A 325 -13.25 -0.21 -19.54
C LYS A 325 -12.95 -1.46 -18.73
N GLU A 326 -11.72 -1.64 -18.28
CA GLU A 326 -11.31 -2.82 -17.49
C GLU A 326 -11.87 -2.80 -16.07
N GLN A 327 -12.26 -1.63 -15.57
CA GLN A 327 -12.65 -1.43 -14.17
C GLN A 327 -14.02 -0.75 -14.02
N TRP A 328 -14.76 -0.54 -15.11
CA TRP A 328 -16.04 0.21 -15.07
C TRP A 328 -15.90 1.55 -14.33
N GLN A 329 -14.80 2.25 -14.58
CA GLN A 329 -14.49 3.51 -13.91
C GLN A 329 -15.18 4.68 -14.63
N PHE A 330 -15.77 5.58 -13.87
CA PHE A 330 -16.49 6.76 -14.35
C PHE A 330 -16.19 7.99 -13.48
N ASN A 331 -16.55 9.17 -13.99
CA ASN A 331 -16.53 10.41 -13.22
C ASN A 331 -17.76 10.50 -12.32
N MET A 332 -17.51 10.87 -11.07
CA MET A 332 -18.51 11.28 -10.09
C MET A 332 -18.30 12.76 -9.81
N ASP A 333 -19.37 13.55 -9.91
CA ASP A 333 -19.28 15.00 -9.89
C ASP A 333 -18.99 15.51 -8.48
N THR A 334 -19.69 14.97 -7.49
CA THR A 334 -19.49 15.30 -6.07
C THR A 334 -20.29 14.34 -5.19
N VAL A 335 -19.99 14.33 -3.89
CA VAL A 335 -20.84 13.73 -2.86
C VAL A 335 -21.28 14.81 -1.89
N ILE A 336 -22.58 14.86 -1.60
CA ILE A 336 -23.18 15.88 -0.73
C ILE A 336 -23.73 15.19 0.51
N ILE A 337 -23.38 15.73 1.68
CA ILE A 337 -23.94 15.34 2.96
C ILE A 337 -24.40 16.59 3.70
N ASN A 338 -25.72 16.80 3.75
CA ASN A 338 -26.34 18.07 4.13
C ASN A 338 -25.74 19.26 3.34
N ASP A 339 -25.07 20.19 4.02
CA ASP A 339 -24.45 21.38 3.41
C ASP A 339 -22.95 21.18 3.08
N HIS A 340 -22.40 19.99 3.32
CA HIS A 340 -20.99 19.71 3.06
C HIS A 340 -20.80 18.97 1.72
N ILE A 341 -19.86 19.48 0.93
CA ILE A 341 -19.49 18.95 -0.38
C ILE A 341 -18.17 18.18 -0.22
N LEU A 342 -18.16 16.91 -0.61
CA LEU A 342 -16.97 16.07 -0.71
C LEU A 342 -16.71 15.85 -2.19
N CYS A 343 -15.44 15.78 -2.61
CA CYS A 343 -15.12 15.63 -4.04
C CYS A 343 -15.67 16.83 -4.86
N GLU A 344 -15.44 18.07 -4.39
CA GLU A 344 -15.98 19.30 -5.00
C GLU A 344 -15.51 19.55 -6.44
N GLU A 345 -14.31 19.09 -6.81
CA GLU A 345 -13.77 19.18 -8.17
C GLU A 345 -14.10 17.94 -9.05
N GLY A 346 -14.93 17.04 -8.55
CA GLY A 346 -15.13 15.72 -9.14
C GLY A 346 -14.05 14.70 -8.77
N CYS A 347 -14.40 13.43 -8.88
CA CYS A 347 -13.55 12.31 -8.52
C CYS A 347 -13.88 11.07 -9.36
N LEU A 348 -13.01 10.08 -9.29
CA LEU A 348 -13.20 8.80 -9.98
C LEU A 348 -13.92 7.82 -9.06
N ALA A 349 -14.90 7.12 -9.62
CA ALA A 349 -15.62 6.04 -8.96
C ALA A 349 -15.63 4.78 -9.82
N ILE A 350 -15.79 3.64 -9.18
CA ILE A 350 -15.87 2.32 -9.81
C ILE A 350 -17.17 1.67 -9.34
N ALA A 351 -17.97 1.15 -10.28
CA ALA A 351 -19.07 0.26 -9.96
C ALA A 351 -18.55 -1.18 -9.90
N ASP A 352 -18.38 -1.70 -8.68
CA ASP A 352 -17.86 -3.04 -8.42
C ASP A 352 -18.92 -3.89 -7.71
N THR A 353 -19.57 -4.78 -8.46
CA THR A 353 -20.57 -5.71 -7.94
C THR A 353 -19.97 -6.76 -6.99
N GLY A 354 -18.64 -6.87 -6.91
CA GLY A 354 -17.92 -7.70 -5.94
C GLY A 354 -17.75 -7.04 -4.57
N SER A 355 -18.17 -5.78 -4.40
CA SER A 355 -18.10 -5.10 -3.11
C SER A 355 -19.38 -5.19 -2.31
N SER A 356 -19.25 -5.42 -1.00
CA SER A 356 -20.36 -5.26 -0.06
C SER A 356 -20.45 -3.85 0.55
N ASP A 357 -19.44 -3.01 0.37
CA ASP A 357 -19.26 -1.73 1.08
C ASP A 357 -18.98 -0.57 0.09
N ILE A 358 -19.30 0.66 0.51
CA ILE A 358 -18.94 1.90 -0.21
C ILE A 358 -17.58 2.36 0.30
N SER A 359 -16.57 2.22 -0.56
CA SER A 359 -15.19 2.52 -0.19
C SER A 359 -14.74 3.85 -0.80
N GLY A 360 -14.08 4.69 -0.01
CA GLY A 360 -13.64 6.03 -0.41
C GLY A 360 -12.33 6.44 0.24
N PRO A 361 -11.76 7.60 -0.13
CA PRO A 361 -10.58 8.15 0.52
C PRO A 361 -10.77 8.20 2.04
N ILE A 362 -9.73 7.87 2.81
CA ILE A 362 -9.80 7.83 4.28
C ILE A 362 -10.33 9.16 4.84
N SER A 363 -9.88 10.31 4.32
CA SER A 363 -10.37 11.62 4.76
C SER A 363 -11.88 11.76 4.68
N ASP A 364 -12.45 11.39 3.54
CA ASP A 364 -13.85 11.63 3.20
C ASP A 364 -14.72 10.65 3.97
N ILE A 365 -14.29 9.38 4.05
CA ILE A 365 -15.01 8.36 4.82
C ILE A 365 -14.91 8.62 6.32
N THR A 366 -13.77 9.10 6.83
CA THR A 366 -13.67 9.53 8.23
C THR A 366 -14.61 10.68 8.52
N TYR A 367 -14.76 11.64 7.58
CA TYR A 367 -15.74 12.71 7.70
C TYR A 367 -17.18 12.16 7.74
N ILE A 368 -17.55 11.31 6.79
CA ILE A 368 -18.88 10.68 6.70
C ILE A 368 -19.19 9.90 7.99
N ASN A 369 -18.30 9.03 8.44
CA ASN A 369 -18.51 8.21 9.63
C ASN A 369 -18.62 9.07 10.91
N LYS A 370 -17.77 10.09 11.05
CA LYS A 370 -17.88 11.07 12.14
C LYS A 370 -19.24 11.78 12.12
N PHE A 371 -19.74 12.13 10.94
CA PHE A 371 -21.01 12.83 10.77
C PHE A 371 -22.22 11.94 11.06
N ILE A 372 -22.20 10.68 10.59
CA ILE A 372 -23.18 9.65 10.95
C ILE A 372 -23.20 9.41 12.48
N GLY A 373 -22.10 9.71 13.17
CA GLY A 373 -21.94 9.49 14.60
C GLY A 373 -21.56 8.05 14.91
N THR A 374 -20.72 7.45 14.08
CA THR A 374 -20.22 6.10 14.31
C THR A 374 -19.29 6.05 15.51
N PHE A 375 -19.14 4.86 16.09
CA PHE A 375 -18.12 4.56 17.09
C PHE A 375 -17.40 3.28 16.68
N ASN A 376 -16.08 3.28 16.84
CA ASN A 376 -15.25 2.16 16.41
C ASN A 376 -15.26 1.04 17.45
N VAL A 377 -15.59 -0.18 17.03
CA VAL A 377 -15.48 -1.40 17.84
C VAL A 377 -14.69 -2.42 17.03
N ASN A 378 -13.46 -2.74 17.48
CA ASN A 378 -12.56 -3.70 16.82
C ASN A 378 -12.34 -3.41 15.32
N GLY A 379 -12.20 -2.14 14.93
CA GLY A 379 -11.99 -1.75 13.54
C GLY A 379 -13.27 -1.69 12.70
N GLN A 380 -14.45 -1.89 13.30
CA GLN A 380 -15.74 -1.71 12.62
C GLN A 380 -16.44 -0.45 13.11
N GLU A 381 -16.90 0.37 12.15
CA GLU A 381 -17.65 1.59 12.42
C GLU A 381 -19.11 1.23 12.74
N ARG A 382 -19.46 1.26 14.03
CA ARG A 382 -20.79 0.89 14.53
C ARG A 382 -21.69 2.11 14.65
N VAL A 383 -22.99 1.89 14.46
CA VAL A 383 -24.04 2.90 14.64
C VAL A 383 -25.05 2.38 15.64
N ASN A 384 -25.72 3.27 16.37
CA ASN A 384 -26.86 2.88 17.19
C ASN A 384 -28.05 2.49 16.29
N CYS A 385 -28.46 1.22 16.34
CA CYS A 385 -29.55 0.66 15.56
C CYS A 385 -30.87 1.43 15.69
N SER A 386 -31.16 2.03 16.84
CA SER A 386 -32.42 2.77 17.06
C SER A 386 -32.48 4.09 16.29
N ARG A 387 -31.36 4.56 15.75
CA ARG A 387 -31.24 5.88 15.11
C ARG A 387 -31.10 5.82 13.60
N ILE A 388 -31.21 4.63 12.99
CA ILE A 388 -31.02 4.45 11.54
C ILE A 388 -31.94 5.37 10.72
N SER A 389 -33.19 5.55 11.14
CA SER A 389 -34.15 6.43 10.47
C SER A 389 -33.87 7.93 10.64
N GLU A 390 -32.97 8.31 11.56
CA GLU A 390 -32.58 9.69 11.83
C GLU A 390 -31.26 10.06 11.14
N LEU A 391 -30.58 9.09 10.53
CA LEU A 391 -29.29 9.32 9.89
C LEU A 391 -29.47 10.17 8.61
N PRO A 392 -28.48 11.01 8.28
CA PRO A 392 -28.58 11.94 7.15
C PRO A 392 -28.66 11.22 5.81
N THR A 393 -29.32 11.85 4.84
CA THR A 393 -29.20 11.44 3.44
C THR A 393 -27.84 11.85 2.90
N ILE A 394 -27.21 10.95 2.15
CA ILE A 394 -25.94 11.20 1.45
C ILE A 394 -26.22 11.07 -0.04
N SER A 395 -26.00 12.15 -0.79
CA SER A 395 -26.30 12.25 -2.22
C SER A 395 -25.02 12.09 -3.04
N PHE A 396 -24.97 11.09 -3.90
CA PHE A 396 -23.90 10.92 -4.89
C PHE A 396 -24.34 11.56 -6.21
N ILE A 397 -23.62 12.56 -6.69
CA ILE A 397 -23.98 13.27 -7.92
C ILE A 397 -23.19 12.66 -9.08
N LEU A 398 -23.91 12.07 -10.03
CA LEU A 398 -23.37 11.38 -11.20
C LEU A 398 -24.03 11.96 -12.47
N ASP A 399 -23.25 12.61 -13.32
CA ASP A 399 -23.73 13.32 -14.52
C ASP A 399 -24.89 14.29 -14.20
N ASN A 400 -24.71 15.08 -13.14
CA ASN A 400 -25.69 16.03 -12.59
C ASN A 400 -26.99 15.39 -12.05
N VAL A 401 -27.05 14.06 -11.92
CA VAL A 401 -28.18 13.34 -11.31
C VAL A 401 -27.82 12.94 -9.89
N ALA A 402 -28.71 13.22 -8.93
CA ALA A 402 -28.52 12.86 -7.53
C ALA A 402 -29.00 11.44 -7.23
N PHE A 403 -28.13 10.63 -6.64
CA PHE A 403 -28.40 9.29 -6.13
C PHE A 403 -28.33 9.32 -4.60
N ASP A 404 -29.50 9.38 -3.99
CA ASP A 404 -29.65 9.56 -2.54
C ASP A 404 -29.62 8.22 -1.81
N LEU A 405 -28.73 8.12 -0.81
CA LEU A 405 -28.69 7.00 0.13
C LEU A 405 -29.14 7.47 1.52
N THR A 406 -30.11 6.78 2.09
CA THR A 406 -30.59 6.98 3.46
C THR A 406 -29.89 6.04 4.44
N GLY A 407 -30.07 6.28 5.74
CA GLY A 407 -29.51 5.40 6.78
C GLY A 407 -29.84 3.92 6.60
N LYS A 408 -30.97 3.57 5.99
CA LYS A 408 -31.34 2.17 5.71
C LYS A 408 -30.47 1.53 4.63
N ASP A 409 -29.94 2.33 3.71
CA ASP A 409 -29.20 1.86 2.54
C ASP A 409 -27.72 1.63 2.89
N TYR A 410 -27.14 2.51 3.70
CA TYR A 410 -25.72 2.46 4.08
C TYR A 410 -25.43 1.87 5.47
N VAL A 411 -26.43 1.37 6.21
CA VAL A 411 -26.23 0.65 7.48
C VAL A 411 -26.69 -0.79 7.37
N VAL A 412 -25.77 -1.73 7.61
CA VAL A 412 -26.09 -3.16 7.72
C VAL A 412 -26.46 -3.51 9.15
N GLN A 413 -27.59 -4.19 9.31
CA GLN A 413 -28.05 -4.75 10.58
C GLN A 413 -27.81 -6.26 10.58
N ALA A 414 -27.07 -6.76 11.57
CA ALA A 414 -26.79 -8.18 11.74
C ALA A 414 -27.17 -8.64 13.15
N LEU A 415 -27.96 -9.72 13.26
CA LEU A 415 -28.28 -10.35 14.54
C LEU A 415 -27.03 -11.02 15.10
N TYR A 416 -26.54 -10.55 16.23
CA TYR A 416 -25.44 -11.17 16.95
C TYR A 416 -25.92 -12.32 17.84
N ASN A 417 -27.12 -12.17 18.40
CA ASN A 417 -27.88 -13.22 19.05
C ASN A 417 -29.37 -12.84 19.02
N GLU A 418 -30.25 -13.68 19.59
CA GLU A 418 -31.71 -13.51 19.58
C GLU A 418 -32.21 -12.15 20.12
N THR A 419 -31.38 -11.42 20.87
CA THR A 419 -31.77 -10.16 21.55
C THR A 419 -30.91 -8.95 21.18
N TYR A 420 -29.81 -9.15 20.44
CA TYR A 420 -28.87 -8.09 20.13
C TYR A 420 -28.61 -8.00 18.63
N THR A 421 -28.99 -6.87 18.04
CA THR A 421 -28.68 -6.52 16.65
C THR A 421 -27.51 -5.55 16.65
N ILE A 422 -26.54 -5.79 15.78
CA ILE A 422 -25.43 -4.89 15.56
C ILE A 422 -25.62 -4.15 14.25
N CYS A 423 -25.44 -2.84 14.29
CA CYS A 423 -25.57 -1.97 13.13
C CYS A 423 -24.21 -1.39 12.76
N THR A 424 -23.82 -1.55 11.50
CA THR A 424 -22.49 -1.21 10.98
C THR A 424 -22.62 -0.33 9.76
N SER A 425 -21.83 0.75 9.73
CA SER A 425 -21.71 1.59 8.53
C SER A 425 -21.05 0.79 7.40
N ARG A 426 -21.61 0.91 6.19
CA ARG A 426 -21.01 0.35 4.96
C ARG A 426 -19.93 1.25 4.36
N PHE A 427 -19.63 2.40 4.99
CA PHE A 427 -18.57 3.29 4.54
C PHE A 427 -17.21 2.85 5.04
N ARG A 428 -16.31 2.52 4.10
CA ARG A 428 -14.95 2.06 4.40
C ARG A 428 -13.89 3.01 3.86
N GLY A 429 -13.08 3.54 4.77
CA GLY A 429 -11.91 4.32 4.41
C GLY A 429 -10.89 3.38 3.81
N ILE A 430 -10.59 3.53 2.53
CA ILE A 430 -9.51 2.81 1.89
C ILE A 430 -8.44 3.80 1.48
N ALA A 431 -7.20 3.39 1.66
CA ALA A 431 -6.08 4.14 1.15
C ALA A 431 -6.02 3.96 -0.37
N TRP A 432 -6.79 4.77 -1.10
CA TRP A 432 -6.70 4.93 -2.54
C TRP A 432 -5.36 5.58 -2.88
N PHE A 433 -4.32 4.80 -2.83
CA PHE A 433 -3.04 5.25 -3.32
C PHE A 433 -3.05 5.12 -4.84
N LYS A 434 -3.34 6.25 -5.49
CA LYS A 434 -3.31 6.44 -6.94
C LYS A 434 -1.85 6.53 -7.45
N PHE A 435 -0.93 5.80 -6.84
CA PHE A 435 0.38 5.56 -7.45
C PHE A 435 0.29 4.24 -8.21
N GLU A 436 0.61 4.29 -9.49
CA GLU A 436 0.63 3.10 -10.33
C GLU A 436 1.93 2.32 -10.11
N TRP A 437 3.01 3.04 -9.78
CA TRP A 437 4.35 2.49 -9.66
C TRP A 437 4.99 2.76 -8.30
N ILE A 438 5.71 1.77 -7.79
CA ILE A 438 6.62 1.90 -6.64
C ILE A 438 8.02 1.61 -7.17
N LEU A 439 8.91 2.60 -7.15
CA LEU A 439 10.32 2.44 -7.47
C LEU A 439 11.06 2.06 -6.19
N GLY A 440 11.17 0.75 -5.94
CA GLY A 440 11.84 0.21 -4.77
C GLY A 440 13.36 0.05 -4.93
N VAL A 441 13.95 -0.79 -4.06
CA VAL A 441 15.38 -1.11 -4.01
C VAL A 441 16.02 -1.42 -5.37
N PRO A 442 15.40 -2.11 -6.34
CA PRO A 442 16.03 -2.33 -7.65
C PRO A 442 16.34 -1.03 -8.41
N PHE A 443 15.51 0.00 -8.26
CA PHE A 443 15.71 1.32 -8.87
C PHE A 443 16.60 2.20 -7.97
N ILE A 444 16.26 2.35 -6.70
CA ILE A 444 16.97 3.21 -5.73
C ILE A 444 18.39 2.70 -5.43
N GLY A 445 18.63 1.38 -5.54
CA GLY A 445 19.99 0.83 -5.44
C GLY A 445 20.84 1.07 -6.70
N ARG A 446 20.24 1.40 -7.84
CA ARG A 446 20.98 1.78 -9.05
C ARG A 446 21.20 3.29 -9.14
N TYR A 447 20.27 4.06 -8.58
CA TYR A 447 20.28 5.51 -8.61
C TYR A 447 20.30 6.08 -7.20
N TYR A 448 21.39 6.77 -6.87
CA TYR A 448 21.48 7.54 -5.63
C TYR A 448 20.29 8.49 -5.56
N THR A 449 19.56 8.43 -4.44
CA THR A 449 18.27 9.12 -4.31
C THR A 449 18.34 10.14 -3.19
N GLU A 450 17.98 11.38 -3.51
CA GLU A 450 17.92 12.51 -2.60
C GLU A 450 16.47 13.00 -2.48
N PHE A 451 16.04 13.30 -1.26
CA PHE A 451 14.70 13.77 -0.93
C PHE A 451 14.80 15.15 -0.30
N ASN A 452 14.28 16.17 -0.99
CA ASN A 452 14.31 17.55 -0.53
C ASN A 452 12.92 17.97 -0.05
N VAL A 453 12.78 18.13 1.27
CA VAL A 453 11.49 18.44 1.92
C VAL A 453 11.06 19.88 1.65
N GLU A 454 12.01 20.82 1.63
CA GLU A 454 11.71 22.26 1.47
C GLU A 454 11.32 22.62 0.05
N SER A 455 12.05 22.10 -0.94
CA SER A 455 11.77 22.35 -2.36
C SER A 455 10.77 21.36 -2.97
N GLU A 456 10.39 20.32 -2.22
CA GLU A 456 9.45 19.28 -2.67
C GLU A 456 9.93 18.58 -3.93
N LEU A 457 11.20 18.16 -3.93
CA LEU A 457 11.86 17.51 -5.05
C LEU A 457 12.39 16.14 -4.64
N VAL A 458 12.31 15.18 -5.57
CA VAL A 458 13.06 13.92 -5.51
C VAL A 458 14.16 13.97 -6.56
N GLY A 459 15.41 13.81 -6.14
CA GLY A 459 16.60 13.83 -6.99
C GLY A 459 17.15 12.43 -7.24
N PHE A 460 17.47 12.13 -8.49
CA PHE A 460 18.16 10.89 -8.86
C PHE A 460 19.49 11.17 -9.57
N ALA A 461 20.56 10.49 -9.15
CA ALA A 461 21.87 10.49 -9.81
C ALA A 461 22.36 9.05 -10.00
N LEU A 462 23.26 8.82 -10.98
CA LEU A 462 23.79 7.47 -11.21
C LEU A 462 24.70 7.06 -10.04
N MET A 463 24.43 5.91 -9.42
CA MET A 463 25.28 5.40 -8.34
C MET A 463 26.61 4.87 -8.91
N LYS A 464 27.70 5.16 -8.18
CA LYS A 464 29.07 4.73 -8.52
C LYS A 464 29.31 3.24 -8.29
#